data_AF-A0A840W3M0-F1
#
_entry.id   AF-A0A840W3M0-F1
#
_cell.length_a   1.000
_cell.length_b   1.000
_cell.length_c   1.000
_cell.angle_alpha   90.00
_cell.angle_beta   90.00
_cell.angle_gamma   90.00
#
_symmetry.space_group_name_H-M   'P 1'
#
loop_
_entity.id
_entity.type
_entity.pdbx_description
1 polymer ?
#
loop_
_entity_poly.entity_id
_entity_poly.type
_entity_poly.pdbx_seq_one_letter_code
_entity_poly.pdbx_strand_id
1 'polypeptide(L)'
;MPQPEPFRRHGALARIGLLVLAFTLAGVGTLALVNALPFDPEQPLGRAVRSGTLLLVVLPLVWFLCRSAGTTLSAIGMATPGKAWPPLLAATLTCLVVPALIVAAALLVGDATLGASLTPSLLGTTALAALLLALLLGPQILAEELVFRGYVQHVLGFRLSQLTVVLAQAVLYAGAMSLVLGEVGDLFNLVLAGVFFGLLRMTTGGIWAGTGARLALAATAVVLDRVGIAFGSPAWEPVLNIGTGVATYLVVRYLFAAHPELVQVPDRQQEALPRQRLSLRGIMYDVGSSYMPGQNSRERWNPEAVREDMRVIREDLHCTTVSLFGYDLNRLEQGARLALMQGLDVWLQPRSVDARHPELIEHVGGAAEVAERLISEHPGRVVLNVGCELTILNRGILPGRDMGRRAGALYVFAMFPVYHNLRLNRLLRTLAATARNRFSGPLSYGAGTWEEVDWTPFDIVGVDYYFDEITRSSYRQGLRTLQRWDKPVVVTEFGCCSYRGAEAKGGSGADPMDWSDLDDRRVRGDLVRDERVQADMIEWSIDVYETENVHGAFLCMFVEGDCRYSPDPTRDLDMASFGIVRPPALESGLSPDDGHWEPKEGFHALARRYGSEVGSADGTGRA
;
A
#
# COMPACT_ATOMS: atom_id res chain seq x y z
N MET A 1 -3.36 -14.33 31.14
CA MET A 1 -1.93 -14.27 30.79
C MET A 1 -1.52 -12.82 30.69
N PRO A 2 -0.34 -12.41 31.18
CA PRO A 2 0.12 -11.04 30.98
C PRO A 2 0.25 -10.77 29.49
N GLN A 3 -0.40 -9.69 29.04
CA GLN A 3 -0.32 -9.15 27.69
C GLN A 3 1.16 -9.12 27.24
N PRO A 4 1.52 -9.55 26.02
CA PRO A 4 2.84 -9.28 25.49
C PRO A 4 3.03 -7.76 25.50
N GLU A 5 4.02 -7.30 26.29
CA GLU A 5 4.30 -5.87 26.48
C GLU A 5 4.34 -5.16 25.12
N PRO A 6 3.52 -4.11 24.92
CA PRO A 6 3.54 -3.34 23.69
C PRO A 6 4.94 -2.76 23.53
N PHE A 7 5.65 -3.22 22.49
CA PHE A 7 6.91 -2.72 21.96
C PHE A 7 7.27 -1.36 22.57
N ARG A 8 8.22 -1.26 23.51
CA ARG A 8 8.54 -0.02 24.25
C ARG A 8 8.58 1.18 23.29
N ARG A 9 7.44 1.90 23.18
CA ARG A 9 7.17 2.95 22.17
C ARG A 9 7.95 4.22 22.46
N HIS A 10 8.51 4.33 23.66
CA HIS A 10 9.36 5.45 24.10
C HIS A 10 10.81 5.19 23.70
N GLY A 11 11.30 5.92 22.69
CA GLY A 11 12.72 5.91 22.29
C GLY A 11 13.03 5.51 20.84
N ALA A 12 12.05 5.15 20.00
CA ALA A 12 12.32 4.76 18.60
C ALA A 12 13.00 5.87 17.77
N LEU A 13 12.53 7.12 17.92
CA LEU A 13 13.17 8.28 17.27
C LEU A 13 14.58 8.56 17.84
N ALA A 14 14.78 8.35 19.14
CA ALA A 14 16.10 8.47 19.76
C ALA A 14 17.06 7.38 19.25
N ARG A 15 16.58 6.16 19.03
CA ARG A 15 17.37 5.07 18.41
C ARG A 15 17.73 5.40 16.96
N ILE A 16 16.80 5.96 16.19
CA ILE A 16 17.09 6.46 14.83
C ILE A 16 18.18 7.54 14.90
N GLY A 17 18.00 8.56 15.74
CA GLY A 17 18.96 9.65 15.89
C GLY A 17 20.35 9.15 16.30
N LEU A 18 20.41 8.23 17.27
CA LEU A 18 21.67 7.62 17.72
C LEU A 18 22.33 6.78 16.63
N LEU A 19 21.56 5.98 15.88
CA LEU A 19 22.09 5.18 14.78
C LEU A 19 22.63 6.05 13.66
N VAL A 20 21.90 7.09 13.25
CA VAL A 20 22.33 8.03 12.21
C VAL A 20 23.59 8.77 12.67
N LEU A 21 23.64 9.24 13.93
CA LEU A 21 24.83 9.86 14.50
C LEU A 21 26.03 8.89 14.52
N ALA A 22 25.84 7.65 14.98
CA ALA A 22 26.88 6.64 15.00
C ALA A 22 27.39 6.31 13.60
N PHE A 23 26.50 6.20 12.62
CA PHE A 23 26.85 6.03 11.21
C PHE A 23 27.69 7.21 10.70
N THR A 24 27.27 8.45 10.94
CA THR A 24 28.01 9.65 10.53
C THR A 24 29.39 9.71 11.17
N LEU A 25 29.49 9.48 12.49
CA LEU A 25 30.76 9.46 13.21
C LEU A 25 31.68 8.34 12.72
N ALA A 26 31.14 7.16 12.42
CA ALA A 26 31.91 6.07 11.82
C ALA A 26 32.40 6.43 10.41
N GLY A 27 31.57 7.08 9.59
CA GLY A 27 31.94 7.56 8.26
C GLY A 27 33.07 8.58 8.28
N VAL A 28 32.98 9.59 9.15
CA VAL A 28 34.04 10.59 9.35
C VAL A 28 35.30 9.95 9.96
N GLY A 29 35.13 9.07 10.95
CA GLY A 29 36.23 8.39 11.62
C GLY A 29 37.01 7.45 10.70
N THR A 30 36.32 6.72 9.82
CA THR A 30 36.96 5.87 8.80
C THR A 30 37.71 6.68 7.75
N LEU A 31 37.18 7.85 7.35
CA LEU A 31 37.90 8.77 6.47
C LEU A 31 39.18 9.30 7.15
N ALA A 32 39.09 9.73 8.40
CA ALA A 32 40.23 10.18 9.18
C ALA A 32 41.28 9.06 9.40
N LEU A 33 40.84 7.84 9.68
CA LEU A 33 41.70 6.67 9.83
C LEU A 33 42.48 6.38 8.55
N VAL A 34 41.81 6.35 7.40
CA VAL A 34 42.46 6.08 6.12
C VAL A 34 43.45 7.19 5.74
N ASN A 35 43.11 8.45 6.01
CA ASN A 35 44.03 9.58 5.82
C ASN A 35 45.28 9.51 6.72
N ALA A 36 45.22 8.80 7.84
CA ALA A 36 46.35 8.60 8.75
C ALA A 36 47.23 7.40 8.38
N LEU A 37 46.80 6.55 7.44
CA LEU A 37 47.55 5.37 7.00
C LEU A 37 48.55 5.73 5.89
N PRO A 38 49.65 4.98 5.73
CA PRO A 38 50.73 5.31 4.79
C PRO A 38 50.40 4.99 3.32
N PHE A 39 49.13 4.85 2.96
CA PHE A 39 48.65 4.57 1.61
C PHE A 39 47.62 5.60 1.16
N ASP A 40 47.57 5.86 -0.14
CA ASP A 40 46.66 6.84 -0.73
C ASP A 40 45.18 6.43 -0.52
N PRO A 41 44.35 7.28 0.11
CA PRO A 41 42.92 7.03 0.32
C PRO A 41 42.14 6.72 -0.96
N GLU A 42 42.56 7.30 -2.09
CA GLU A 42 41.89 7.16 -3.37
C GLU A 42 42.31 5.90 -4.14
N GLN A 43 43.35 5.20 -3.67
CA GLN A 43 43.75 3.92 -4.25
C GLN A 43 42.81 2.78 -3.82
N PRO A 44 42.79 1.67 -4.58
CA PRO A 44 41.93 0.52 -4.30
C PRO A 44 41.97 0.04 -2.84
N LEU A 45 43.16 -0.01 -2.24
CA LEU A 45 43.33 -0.44 -0.86
C LEU A 45 42.70 0.56 0.14
N GLY A 46 42.88 1.86 -0.08
CA GLY A 46 42.26 2.91 0.74
C GLY A 46 40.74 2.83 0.74
N ARG A 47 40.15 2.67 -0.46
CA ARG A 47 38.70 2.47 -0.61
C ARG A 47 38.21 1.17 0.03
N ALA A 48 38.95 0.07 -0.13
CA ALA A 48 38.61 -1.21 0.50
C ALA A 48 38.56 -1.10 2.03
N VAL A 49 39.60 -0.51 2.62
CA VAL A 49 39.73 -0.34 4.07
C VAL A 49 38.62 0.56 4.60
N ARG A 50 38.36 1.69 3.94
CA ARG A 50 37.26 2.60 4.31
C ARG A 50 35.91 1.88 4.31
N SER A 51 35.54 1.27 3.19
CA SER A 51 34.24 0.61 3.01
C SER A 51 34.07 -0.57 3.97
N GLY A 52 35.10 -1.40 4.10
CA GLY A 52 35.07 -2.57 4.98
C GLY A 52 34.95 -2.18 6.46
N THR A 53 35.71 -1.18 6.90
CA THR A 53 35.67 -0.72 8.30
C THR A 53 34.30 -0.13 8.64
N LEU A 54 33.70 0.65 7.73
CA LEU A 54 32.36 1.20 7.95
C LEU A 54 31.32 0.08 8.15
N LEU A 55 31.32 -0.93 7.28
CA LEU A 55 30.39 -2.06 7.41
C LEU A 55 30.61 -2.85 8.71
N LEU A 56 31.88 -3.08 9.10
CA LEU A 56 32.23 -3.79 10.32
C LEU A 56 31.74 -3.07 11.59
N VAL A 57 31.61 -1.75 11.56
CA VAL A 57 31.03 -0.96 12.67
C VAL A 57 29.51 -0.96 12.63
N VAL A 58 28.94 -0.75 11.44
CA VAL A 58 27.49 -0.54 11.26
C VAL A 58 26.69 -1.82 11.42
N LEU A 59 27.15 -2.95 10.86
CA LEU A 59 26.40 -4.20 10.85
C LEU A 59 26.12 -4.74 12.28
N PRO A 60 27.10 -4.82 13.20
CA PRO A 60 26.83 -5.23 14.58
C PRO A 60 25.90 -4.28 15.32
N LEU A 61 26.00 -2.97 15.07
CA LEU A 61 25.14 -1.96 15.69
C LEU A 61 23.68 -2.14 15.27
N VAL A 62 23.42 -2.28 13.96
CA VAL A 62 22.07 -2.52 13.44
C VAL A 62 21.53 -3.87 13.92
N TRP A 63 22.37 -4.91 13.93
CA TRP A 63 21.99 -6.22 14.47
C TRP A 63 21.57 -6.15 15.94
N PHE A 64 22.34 -5.44 16.78
CA PHE A 64 22.02 -5.24 18.18
C PHE A 64 20.72 -4.45 18.37
N LEU A 65 20.53 -3.37 17.58
CA LEU A 65 19.29 -2.59 17.60
C LEU A 65 18.07 -3.43 17.21
N CYS A 66 18.20 -4.29 16.20
CA CYS A 66 17.14 -5.22 15.82
C CYS A 66 16.80 -6.19 16.96
N ARG A 67 17.81 -6.83 17.55
CA ARG A 67 17.62 -7.75 18.69
C ARG A 67 16.97 -7.07 19.90
N SER A 68 17.43 -5.87 20.24
CA SER A 68 16.88 -5.08 21.36
C SER A 68 15.43 -4.62 21.14
N ALA A 69 14.97 -4.63 19.88
CA ALA A 69 13.61 -4.30 19.48
C ALA A 69 12.75 -5.55 19.21
N GLY A 70 13.28 -6.77 19.41
CA GLY A 70 12.54 -8.00 19.10
C GLY A 70 12.30 -8.22 17.61
N THR A 71 13.12 -7.61 16.73
CA THR A 71 13.03 -7.76 15.27
C THR A 71 14.30 -8.43 14.72
N THR A 72 14.27 -8.82 13.45
CA THR A 72 15.38 -9.51 12.77
C THR A 72 15.97 -8.65 11.64
N LEU A 73 17.15 -9.02 11.14
CA LEU A 73 17.71 -8.38 9.94
C LEU A 73 16.82 -8.63 8.71
N SER A 74 16.19 -9.80 8.61
CA SER A 74 15.23 -10.09 7.54
C SER A 74 14.01 -9.18 7.58
N ALA A 75 13.49 -8.86 8.77
CA ALA A 75 12.34 -7.97 8.93
C ALA A 75 12.62 -6.53 8.46
N ILE A 76 13.87 -6.09 8.48
CA ILE A 76 14.27 -4.78 7.94
C ILE A 76 14.64 -4.84 6.44
N GLY A 77 14.54 -6.01 5.79
CA GLY A 77 14.72 -6.16 4.34
C GLY A 77 16.08 -6.74 3.93
N MET A 78 16.85 -7.33 4.86
CA MET A 78 18.05 -8.12 4.55
C MET A 78 17.64 -9.56 4.20
N ALA A 79 17.48 -9.81 2.89
CA ALA A 79 17.12 -11.12 2.35
C ALA A 79 18.17 -12.21 2.64
N THR A 80 17.72 -13.47 2.65
CA THR A 80 18.60 -14.63 2.45
C THR A 80 19.16 -14.64 1.01
N PRO A 81 20.33 -15.23 0.76
CA PRO A 81 21.05 -15.10 -0.52
C PRO A 81 20.22 -15.42 -1.78
N GLY A 82 19.32 -16.42 -1.74
CA GLY A 82 18.48 -16.79 -2.88
C GLY A 82 17.41 -15.76 -3.25
N LYS A 83 16.84 -15.06 -2.25
CA LYS A 83 15.81 -14.04 -2.47
C LYS A 83 16.40 -12.63 -2.68
N ALA A 84 17.70 -12.46 -2.49
CA ALA A 84 18.42 -11.20 -2.71
C ALA A 84 18.71 -10.92 -4.19
N TRP A 85 18.90 -11.98 -4.98
CA TRP A 85 19.47 -11.89 -6.32
C TRP A 85 18.55 -11.22 -7.35
N PRO A 86 17.24 -11.57 -7.44
CA PRO A 86 16.35 -10.97 -8.42
C PRO A 86 16.23 -9.44 -8.33
N PRO A 87 15.97 -8.82 -7.15
CA PRO A 87 15.91 -7.36 -7.05
C PRO A 87 17.25 -6.69 -7.36
N LEU A 88 18.36 -7.29 -6.93
CA LEU A 88 19.70 -6.79 -7.18
C LEU A 88 19.98 -6.77 -8.68
N LEU A 89 19.81 -7.90 -9.37
CA LEU A 89 20.09 -8.03 -10.79
C LEU A 89 19.19 -7.14 -11.64
N ALA A 90 17.89 -7.09 -11.34
CA ALA A 90 16.96 -6.25 -12.08
C ALA A 90 17.39 -4.78 -12.03
N ALA A 91 17.63 -4.26 -10.83
CA ALA A 91 18.07 -2.87 -10.65
C ALA A 91 19.46 -2.61 -11.27
N THR A 92 20.41 -3.53 -11.11
CA THR A 92 21.75 -3.42 -11.71
C THR A 92 21.67 -3.38 -13.24
N LEU A 93 20.96 -4.32 -13.86
CA LEU A 93 20.85 -4.39 -15.32
C LEU A 93 20.17 -3.14 -15.88
N THR A 94 19.08 -2.67 -15.28
CA THR A 94 18.42 -1.45 -15.77
C THR A 94 19.30 -0.21 -15.62
N CYS A 95 20.01 -0.06 -14.49
CA CYS A 95 20.96 1.03 -14.27
C CYS A 95 22.24 0.94 -15.13
N LEU A 96 22.48 -0.16 -15.85
CA LEU A 96 23.54 -0.26 -16.86
C LEU A 96 22.98 0.01 -18.27
N VAL A 97 21.81 -0.56 -18.60
CA VAL A 97 21.21 -0.49 -19.93
C VAL A 97 20.67 0.91 -20.23
N VAL A 98 19.97 1.55 -19.30
CA VAL A 98 19.33 2.86 -19.57
C VAL A 98 20.36 3.96 -19.87
N PRO A 99 21.43 4.13 -19.08
CA PRO A 99 22.51 5.06 -19.43
C PRO A 99 23.11 4.77 -20.81
N ALA A 100 23.34 3.49 -21.14
CA ALA A 100 23.89 3.11 -22.44
C ALA A 100 22.96 3.51 -23.59
N LEU A 101 21.64 3.34 -23.44
CA LEU A 101 20.65 3.78 -24.43
C LEU A 101 20.59 5.30 -24.56
N ILE A 102 20.65 6.03 -23.45
CA ILE A 102 20.67 7.51 -23.45
C ILE A 102 21.92 8.04 -24.16
N VAL A 103 23.09 7.49 -23.84
CA VAL A 103 24.37 7.85 -24.49
C VAL A 103 24.35 7.49 -25.97
N ALA A 104 23.84 6.31 -26.34
CA ALA A 104 23.69 5.92 -27.74
C ALA A 104 22.77 6.89 -28.51
N ALA A 105 21.65 7.30 -27.90
CA ALA A 105 20.76 8.29 -28.49
C ALA A 105 21.44 9.65 -28.68
N ALA A 106 22.19 10.13 -27.69
CA ALA A 106 22.94 11.38 -27.79
C ALA A 106 24.01 11.32 -28.90
N LEU A 107 24.72 10.20 -29.02
CA LEU A 107 25.69 9.95 -30.11
C LEU A 107 25.01 9.91 -31.48
N LEU A 108 23.85 9.27 -31.61
CA LEU A 108 23.09 9.16 -32.87
C LEU A 108 22.56 10.50 -33.36
N VAL A 109 22.17 11.40 -32.44
CA VAL A 109 21.73 12.77 -32.75
C VAL A 109 22.92 13.71 -32.99
N GLY A 110 24.15 13.24 -32.77
CA GLY A 110 25.38 14.02 -32.95
C GLY A 110 25.64 15.04 -31.84
N ASP A 111 24.94 14.92 -30.71
CA ASP A 111 25.03 15.84 -29.56
C ASP A 111 25.83 15.23 -28.39
N ALA A 112 26.59 14.17 -28.67
CA ALA A 112 27.62 13.62 -27.80
C ALA A 112 28.86 13.23 -28.61
N THR A 113 30.02 13.25 -27.96
CA THR A 113 31.29 12.82 -28.55
C THR A 113 32.03 11.87 -27.62
N LEU A 114 32.85 10.99 -28.22
CA LEU A 114 33.73 10.08 -27.52
C LEU A 114 35.14 10.68 -27.46
N GLY A 115 35.66 10.92 -26.26
CA GLY A 115 37.02 11.40 -26.05
C GLY A 115 38.10 10.34 -26.31
N ALA A 116 37.74 9.05 -26.26
CA ALA A 116 38.65 7.94 -26.47
C ALA A 116 38.19 7.00 -27.60
N SER A 117 39.15 6.44 -28.36
CA SER A 117 38.88 5.37 -29.32
C SER A 117 38.57 4.05 -28.60
N LEU A 118 37.45 3.41 -28.96
CA LEU A 118 36.99 2.16 -28.36
C LEU A 118 37.85 0.95 -28.80
N THR A 119 39.02 0.81 -28.18
CA THR A 119 39.91 -0.34 -28.39
C THR A 119 39.55 -1.50 -27.46
N PRO A 120 39.80 -2.77 -27.84
CA PRO A 120 39.55 -3.92 -26.95
C PRO A 120 40.25 -3.84 -25.59
N SER A 121 41.46 -3.24 -25.55
CA SER A 121 42.21 -3.02 -24.32
C SER A 121 41.56 -1.96 -23.42
N LEU A 122 41.09 -0.85 -23.98
CA LEU A 122 40.33 0.16 -23.23
C LEU A 122 39.05 -0.43 -22.65
N LEU A 123 38.30 -1.21 -23.45
CA LEU A 123 37.07 -1.87 -23.01
C LEU A 123 37.35 -2.86 -21.86
N GLY A 124 38.38 -3.71 -22.00
CA GLY A 124 38.75 -4.68 -20.97
C GLY A 124 39.22 -4.02 -19.66
N THR A 125 40.07 -3.00 -19.74
CA THR A 125 40.56 -2.27 -18.56
C THR A 125 39.47 -1.43 -17.89
N THR A 126 38.52 -0.90 -18.67
CA THR A 126 37.36 -0.16 -18.15
C THR A 126 36.37 -1.09 -17.46
N ALA A 127 36.05 -2.24 -18.05
CA ALA A 127 35.19 -3.25 -17.43
C ALA A 127 35.80 -3.76 -16.11
N LEU A 128 37.10 -4.03 -16.09
CA LEU A 128 37.81 -4.44 -14.88
C LEU A 128 37.78 -3.33 -13.81
N ALA A 129 37.99 -2.08 -14.19
CA ALA A 129 37.95 -0.96 -13.25
C ALA A 129 36.55 -0.73 -12.67
N ALA A 130 35.50 -0.85 -13.50
CA ALA A 130 34.12 -0.75 -13.05
C ALA A 130 33.76 -1.88 -12.07
N LEU A 131 34.16 -3.12 -12.37
CA LEU A 131 33.96 -4.27 -11.49
C LEU A 131 34.71 -4.10 -10.16
N LEU A 132 35.98 -3.69 -10.24
CA LEU A 132 36.82 -3.48 -9.06
C LEU A 132 36.24 -2.38 -8.17
N LEU A 133 35.81 -1.25 -8.74
CA LEU A 133 35.17 -0.19 -7.96
C LEU A 133 33.87 -0.67 -7.29
N ALA A 134 33.03 -1.40 -8.01
CA ALA A 134 31.81 -1.97 -7.46
C ALA A 134 32.09 -2.89 -6.26
N LEU A 135 33.11 -3.76 -6.35
CA LEU A 135 33.54 -4.62 -5.24
C LEU A 135 34.05 -3.82 -4.04
N LEU A 136 34.80 -2.75 -4.29
CA LEU A 136 35.38 -1.91 -3.25
C LEU A 136 34.35 -1.03 -2.52
N LEU A 137 33.31 -0.59 -3.22
CA LEU A 137 32.23 0.24 -2.66
C LEU A 137 31.09 -0.59 -2.06
N GLY A 138 30.96 -1.86 -2.44
CA GLY A 138 29.90 -2.76 -1.98
C GLY A 138 29.68 -2.75 -0.47
N PRO A 139 30.72 -2.88 0.37
CA PRO A 139 30.54 -2.86 1.83
C PRO A 139 30.00 -1.52 2.36
N GLN A 140 30.46 -0.40 1.80
CA GLN A 140 29.96 0.93 2.16
C GLN A 140 28.49 1.10 1.74
N ILE A 141 28.16 0.75 0.50
CA ILE A 141 26.78 0.80 -0.02
C ILE A 141 25.87 -0.04 0.86
N LEU A 142 26.29 -1.25 1.23
CA LEU A 142 25.50 -2.12 2.09
C LEU A 142 25.27 -1.51 3.48
N ALA A 143 26.29 -0.88 4.08
CA ALA A 143 26.15 -0.21 5.36
C ALA A 143 25.12 0.94 5.30
N GLU A 144 25.17 1.74 4.24
CA GLU A 144 24.23 2.83 3.99
C GLU A 144 22.80 2.33 3.78
N GLU A 145 22.63 1.33 2.91
CA GLU A 145 21.31 0.74 2.65
C GLU A 145 20.74 0.08 3.92
N LEU A 146 21.57 -0.59 4.73
CA LEU A 146 21.17 -1.23 5.97
C LEU A 146 20.67 -0.20 7.01
N VAL A 147 21.33 0.95 7.14
CA VAL A 147 20.92 1.99 8.08
C VAL A 147 19.67 2.69 7.59
N PHE A 148 19.69 3.26 6.39
CA PHE A 148 18.64 4.19 5.95
C PHE A 148 17.41 3.48 5.40
N ARG A 149 17.58 2.47 4.52
CA ARG A 149 16.47 1.75 3.86
C ARG A 149 16.08 0.51 4.65
N GLY A 150 17.03 -0.05 5.40
CA GLY A 150 16.80 -1.12 6.36
C GLY A 150 16.13 -0.59 7.63
N TYR A 151 16.94 -0.12 8.58
CA TYR A 151 16.48 0.19 9.93
C TYR A 151 15.60 1.45 10.01
N VAL A 152 16.07 2.59 9.49
CA VAL A 152 15.37 3.88 9.60
C VAL A 152 14.01 3.83 8.90
N GLN A 153 13.98 3.41 7.64
CA GLN A 153 12.73 3.28 6.88
C GLN A 153 11.75 2.32 7.55
N HIS A 154 12.23 1.16 8.06
CA HIS A 154 11.40 0.20 8.79
C HIS A 154 10.80 0.79 10.08
N VAL A 155 11.61 1.45 10.89
CA VAL A 155 11.16 2.02 12.18
C VAL A 155 10.22 3.20 11.97
N LEU A 156 10.49 4.07 10.99
CA LEU A 156 9.60 5.16 10.63
C LEU A 156 8.26 4.64 10.07
N GLY A 157 8.25 3.49 9.39
CA GLY A 157 7.05 2.82 8.89
C GLY A 157 5.99 2.49 9.94
N PHE A 158 6.38 2.40 11.22
CA PHE A 158 5.42 2.23 12.31
C PHE A 158 4.70 3.52 12.72
N ARG A 159 5.09 4.68 12.19
CA ARG A 159 4.63 6.01 12.65
C ARG A 159 4.24 6.95 11.53
N LEU A 160 4.78 6.79 10.34
CA LEU A 160 4.59 7.71 9.25
C LEU A 160 4.01 6.95 8.06
N SER A 161 3.30 7.65 7.17
CA SER A 161 2.87 7.07 5.90
C SER A 161 4.06 6.70 5.04
N GLN A 162 3.86 5.80 4.07
CA GLN A 162 4.94 5.29 3.21
C GLN A 162 5.73 6.41 2.53
N LEU A 163 5.06 7.43 1.96
CA LEU A 163 5.78 8.53 1.32
C LEU A 163 6.54 9.39 2.34
N THR A 164 5.91 9.71 3.47
CA THR A 164 6.56 10.50 4.52
C THR A 164 7.77 9.78 5.08
N VAL A 165 7.72 8.45 5.19
CA VAL A 165 8.86 7.58 5.51
C VAL A 165 9.97 7.74 4.48
N VAL A 166 9.66 7.64 3.18
CA VAL A 166 10.64 7.78 2.09
C VAL A 166 11.30 9.16 2.10
N LEU A 167 10.53 10.23 2.31
CA LEU A 167 11.04 11.60 2.39
C LEU A 167 11.90 11.83 3.64
N ALA A 168 11.41 11.38 4.80
CA ALA A 168 12.14 11.55 6.06
C ALA A 168 13.47 10.79 6.06
N GLN A 169 13.49 9.53 5.58
CA GLN A 169 14.75 8.79 5.46
C GLN A 169 15.69 9.42 4.42
N ALA A 170 15.17 9.97 3.33
CA ALA A 170 15.97 10.63 2.30
C ALA A 170 16.69 11.87 2.85
N VAL A 171 16.00 12.67 3.68
CA VAL A 171 16.59 13.84 4.36
C VAL A 171 17.65 13.41 5.37
N LEU A 172 17.39 12.37 6.17
CA LEU A 172 18.37 11.84 7.13
C LEU A 172 19.61 11.29 6.43
N TYR A 173 19.41 10.55 5.33
CA TYR A 173 20.47 10.05 4.46
C TYR A 173 21.32 11.20 3.89
N ALA A 174 20.67 12.21 3.30
CA ALA A 174 21.36 13.33 2.68
C ALA A 174 22.15 14.16 3.69
N GLY A 175 21.59 14.42 4.88
CA GLY A 175 22.28 15.12 5.95
C GLY A 175 23.49 14.33 6.47
N ALA A 176 23.35 13.03 6.70
CA ALA A 176 24.44 12.18 7.14
C ALA A 176 25.56 12.10 6.09
N MET A 177 25.22 11.92 4.82
CA MET A 177 26.20 11.82 3.74
C MET A 177 26.91 13.16 3.47
N SER A 178 26.19 14.28 3.51
CA SER A 178 26.80 15.60 3.38
C SER A 178 27.86 15.85 4.46
N LEU A 179 27.61 15.42 5.70
CA LEU A 179 28.60 15.50 6.79
C LEU A 179 29.80 14.55 6.59
N VAL A 180 29.57 13.34 6.08
CA VAL A 180 30.64 12.37 5.81
C VAL A 180 31.53 12.81 4.64
N LEU A 181 30.95 13.44 3.62
CA LEU A 181 31.65 13.91 2.44
C LEU A 181 32.26 15.31 2.63
N GLY A 182 31.74 16.11 3.56
CA GLY A 182 32.17 17.49 3.77
C GLY A 182 31.64 18.47 2.73
N GLU A 183 30.67 18.05 1.90
CA GLU A 183 30.14 18.82 0.78
C GLU A 183 28.66 19.14 1.01
N VAL A 184 28.35 20.42 1.22
CA VAL A 184 26.97 20.91 1.43
C VAL A 184 26.27 21.20 0.11
N GLY A 185 27.04 21.44 -0.97
CA GLY A 185 26.52 21.82 -2.29
C GLY A 185 25.63 20.76 -2.95
N ASP A 186 25.83 19.49 -2.62
CA ASP A 186 25.13 18.36 -3.26
C ASP A 186 23.91 17.84 -2.48
N LEU A 187 23.45 18.58 -1.46
CA LEU A 187 22.33 18.14 -0.61
C LEU A 187 21.07 17.80 -1.42
N PHE A 188 20.75 18.58 -2.46
CA PHE A 188 19.60 18.32 -3.32
C PHE A 188 19.71 16.99 -4.06
N ASN A 189 20.88 16.71 -4.67
CA ASN A 189 21.16 15.46 -5.38
C ASN A 189 21.11 14.26 -4.43
N LEU A 190 21.65 14.42 -3.22
CA LEU A 190 21.60 13.38 -2.17
C LEU A 190 20.17 13.11 -1.69
N VAL A 191 19.32 14.12 -1.56
CA VAL A 191 17.89 13.93 -1.23
C VAL A 191 17.20 13.19 -2.36
N LEU A 192 17.43 13.58 -3.62
CA LEU A 192 16.79 12.92 -4.77
C LEU A 192 17.21 11.45 -4.88
N ALA A 193 18.50 11.15 -4.70
CA ALA A 193 19.00 9.78 -4.61
C ALA A 193 18.39 9.03 -3.39
N GLY A 194 18.29 9.74 -2.26
CA GLY A 194 17.56 9.33 -1.05
C GLY A 194 16.17 8.78 -1.37
N VAL A 195 15.36 9.59 -2.06
CA VAL A 195 14.00 9.26 -2.48
C VAL A 195 13.98 8.08 -3.44
N PHE A 196 14.82 8.09 -4.48
CA PHE A 196 14.89 7.02 -5.46
C PHE A 196 15.15 5.64 -4.81
N PHE A 197 16.16 5.53 -3.96
CA PHE A 197 16.46 4.27 -3.29
C PHE A 197 15.39 3.88 -2.25
N GLY A 198 14.78 4.87 -1.59
CA GLY A 198 13.65 4.64 -0.69
C GLY A 198 12.41 4.07 -1.39
N LEU A 199 12.13 4.54 -2.61
CA LEU A 199 11.08 4.00 -3.48
C LEU A 199 11.40 2.56 -3.91
N LEU A 200 12.65 2.27 -4.33
CA LEU A 200 13.06 0.89 -4.64
C LEU A 200 12.88 -0.06 -3.44
N ARG A 201 13.22 0.38 -2.23
CA ARG A 201 13.00 -0.38 -0.99
C ARG A 201 11.52 -0.61 -0.70
N MET A 202 10.68 0.37 -0.98
CA MET A 202 9.23 0.29 -0.80
C MET A 202 8.62 -0.74 -1.76
N THR A 203 9.04 -0.72 -3.03
CA THR A 203 8.57 -1.64 -4.08
C THR A 203 9.05 -3.08 -3.86
N THR A 204 10.33 -3.28 -3.52
CA THR A 204 10.92 -4.64 -3.48
C THR A 204 10.84 -5.30 -2.10
N GLY A 205 10.52 -4.53 -1.05
CA GLY A 205 10.50 -5.02 0.33
C GLY A 205 11.90 -5.25 0.94
N GLY A 206 12.98 -5.01 0.17
CA GLY A 206 14.35 -5.29 0.59
C GLY A 206 15.36 -4.23 0.17
N ILE A 207 16.57 -4.31 0.71
CA ILE A 207 17.65 -3.33 0.45
C ILE A 207 18.46 -3.61 -0.82
N TRP A 208 18.20 -4.76 -1.48
CA TRP A 208 19.05 -5.29 -2.54
C TRP A 208 18.88 -4.60 -3.89
N ALA A 209 17.67 -4.10 -4.21
CA ALA A 209 17.46 -3.29 -5.42
C ALA A 209 18.21 -1.96 -5.35
N GLY A 210 18.16 -1.27 -4.20
CA GLY A 210 18.96 -0.07 -3.95
C GLY A 210 20.46 -0.36 -4.05
N THR A 211 20.91 -1.46 -3.43
CA THR A 211 22.32 -1.92 -3.51
C THR A 211 22.75 -2.14 -4.97
N GLY A 212 21.97 -2.88 -5.75
CA GLY A 212 22.27 -3.18 -7.15
C GLY A 212 22.29 -1.94 -8.05
N ALA A 213 21.33 -1.03 -7.86
CA ALA A 213 21.29 0.25 -8.57
C ALA A 213 22.52 1.10 -8.29
N ARG A 214 22.95 1.19 -7.02
CA ARG A 214 24.11 2.00 -6.61
C ARG A 214 25.43 1.46 -7.16
N LEU A 215 25.60 0.14 -7.14
CA LEU A 215 26.76 -0.52 -7.76
C LEU A 215 26.82 -0.25 -9.26
N ALA A 216 25.68 -0.33 -9.95
CA ALA A 216 25.59 -0.03 -11.38
C ALA A 216 25.87 1.45 -11.69
N LEU A 217 25.31 2.38 -10.92
CA LEU A 217 25.56 3.82 -11.11
C LEU A 217 27.04 4.17 -10.92
N ALA A 218 27.70 3.59 -9.91
CA ALA A 218 29.14 3.77 -9.69
C ALA A 218 29.97 3.19 -10.85
N ALA A 219 29.61 2.01 -11.36
CA ALA A 219 30.24 1.41 -12.52
C ALA A 219 30.06 2.28 -13.78
N THR A 220 28.84 2.77 -14.03
CA THR A 220 28.52 3.65 -15.16
C THR A 220 29.34 4.93 -15.14
N ALA A 221 29.49 5.57 -13.98
CA ALA A 221 30.30 6.77 -13.84
C ALA A 221 31.76 6.54 -14.28
N VAL A 222 32.36 5.41 -13.90
CA VAL A 222 33.72 5.02 -14.33
C VAL A 222 33.80 4.80 -15.84
N VAL A 223 32.78 4.17 -16.42
CA VAL A 223 32.75 3.92 -17.87
C VAL A 223 32.67 5.24 -18.63
N LEU A 224 31.77 6.14 -18.24
CA LEU A 224 31.59 7.43 -18.91
C LEU A 224 32.84 8.30 -18.83
N ASP A 225 33.48 8.35 -17.67
CA ASP A 225 34.73 9.08 -17.44
C ASP A 225 35.88 8.53 -18.31
N ARG A 226 36.11 7.21 -18.29
CA ARG A 226 37.20 6.58 -19.05
C ARG A 226 37.02 6.61 -20.55
N VAL A 227 35.78 6.57 -21.02
CA VAL A 227 35.44 6.69 -22.43
C VAL A 227 35.48 8.17 -22.87
N GLY A 228 35.42 9.11 -21.92
CA GLY A 228 35.46 10.54 -22.16
C GLY A 228 34.21 11.03 -22.88
N ILE A 229 33.03 10.60 -22.44
CA ILE A 229 31.76 11.07 -23.03
C ILE A 229 31.57 12.55 -22.70
N ALA A 230 31.41 13.38 -23.73
CA ALA A 230 31.08 14.79 -23.59
C ALA A 230 29.78 15.10 -24.35
N PHE A 231 28.79 15.67 -23.64
CA PHE A 231 27.52 16.11 -24.22
C PHE A 231 27.62 17.55 -24.75
N GLY A 232 27.04 17.80 -25.92
CA GLY A 232 26.97 19.14 -26.52
C GLY A 232 25.90 20.02 -25.86
N SER A 233 24.77 19.42 -25.47
CA SER A 233 23.71 20.09 -24.71
C SER A 233 23.72 19.74 -23.22
N PRO A 234 23.54 20.73 -22.32
CA PRO A 234 23.42 20.47 -20.88
C PRO A 234 22.13 19.71 -20.52
N ALA A 235 21.17 19.57 -21.45
CA ALA A 235 19.93 18.83 -21.21
C ALA A 235 20.16 17.32 -21.01
N TRP A 236 21.25 16.76 -21.53
CA TRP A 236 21.55 15.32 -21.42
C TRP A 236 21.93 14.89 -20.01
N GLU A 237 22.54 15.77 -19.21
CA GLU A 237 22.95 15.44 -17.84
C GLU A 237 21.74 15.14 -16.93
N PRO A 238 20.69 15.98 -16.84
CA PRO A 238 19.46 15.63 -16.13
C PRO A 238 18.76 14.40 -16.72
N VAL A 239 18.75 14.23 -18.05
CA VAL A 239 18.12 13.06 -18.69
C VAL A 239 18.85 11.78 -18.29
N LEU A 240 20.18 11.78 -18.29
CA LEU A 240 21.00 10.66 -17.86
C LEU A 240 20.82 10.37 -16.37
N ASN A 241 20.83 11.40 -15.51
CA ASN A 241 20.75 11.22 -14.06
C ASN A 241 19.34 10.86 -13.59
N ILE A 242 18.34 11.69 -13.91
CA ILE A 242 16.95 11.52 -13.47
C ILE A 242 16.25 10.44 -14.29
N GLY A 243 16.44 10.45 -15.63
CA GLY A 243 15.81 9.48 -16.52
C GLY A 243 16.24 8.04 -16.22
N THR A 244 17.51 7.80 -15.86
CA THR A 244 17.95 6.48 -15.39
C THR A 244 17.22 6.07 -14.12
N GLY A 245 17.13 6.95 -13.12
CA GLY A 245 16.41 6.65 -11.87
C GLY A 245 14.94 6.33 -12.10
N VAL A 246 14.24 7.14 -12.90
CA VAL A 246 12.82 6.93 -13.23
C VAL A 246 12.63 5.62 -14.00
N ALA A 247 13.42 5.36 -15.03
CA ALA A 247 13.32 4.13 -15.82
C ALA A 247 13.60 2.88 -14.97
N THR A 248 14.64 2.90 -14.13
CA THR A 248 14.92 1.80 -13.20
C THR A 248 13.78 1.57 -12.23
N TYR A 249 13.21 2.63 -11.65
CA TYR A 249 12.06 2.51 -10.77
C TYR A 249 10.86 1.88 -11.49
N LEU A 250 10.55 2.33 -12.71
CA LEU A 250 9.43 1.80 -13.50
C LEU A 250 9.64 0.34 -13.90
N VAL A 251 10.84 -0.05 -14.34
CA VAL A 251 11.16 -1.44 -14.71
C VAL A 251 11.10 -2.35 -13.49
N VAL A 252 11.73 -1.97 -12.38
CA VAL A 252 11.69 -2.76 -11.14
C VAL A 252 10.25 -2.86 -10.64
N ARG A 253 9.48 -1.76 -10.66
CA ARG A 253 8.05 -1.77 -10.30
C ARG A 253 7.26 -2.73 -11.18
N TYR A 254 7.46 -2.71 -12.50
CA TYR A 254 6.75 -3.60 -13.42
C TYR A 254 7.17 -5.06 -13.25
N LEU A 255 8.47 -5.35 -13.10
CA LEU A 255 8.98 -6.70 -12.92
C LEU A 255 8.46 -7.33 -11.63
N PHE A 256 8.52 -6.57 -10.53
CA PHE A 256 8.00 -7.03 -9.25
C PHE A 256 6.47 -7.08 -9.25
N ALA A 257 5.83 -6.32 -10.15
CA ALA A 257 4.39 -6.43 -10.38
C ALA A 257 3.98 -7.70 -11.14
N ALA A 258 4.81 -8.12 -12.10
CA ALA A 258 4.58 -9.32 -12.88
C ALA A 258 4.97 -10.60 -12.13
N HIS A 259 5.86 -10.50 -11.14
CA HIS A 259 6.44 -11.63 -10.41
C HIS A 259 6.36 -11.46 -8.87
N PRO A 260 5.14 -11.57 -8.30
CA PRO A 260 4.88 -11.57 -6.86
C PRO A 260 5.82 -12.40 -5.99
N GLU A 261 6.28 -13.54 -6.49
CA GLU A 261 7.17 -14.49 -5.82
C GLU A 261 8.56 -13.92 -5.52
N LEU A 262 8.95 -12.83 -6.20
CA LEU A 262 10.23 -12.16 -6.02
C LEU A 262 10.22 -11.16 -4.85
N VAL A 263 9.04 -10.72 -4.39
CA VAL A 263 8.90 -9.76 -3.30
C VAL A 263 9.31 -10.42 -1.97
N GLN A 264 10.12 -9.70 -1.19
CA GLN A 264 10.42 -10.05 0.20
C GLN A 264 9.16 -9.88 1.05
N VAL A 265 8.36 -10.95 1.17
CA VAL A 265 7.34 -11.04 2.23
C VAL A 265 8.05 -11.56 3.48
N PRO A 266 7.95 -10.88 4.64
CA PRO A 266 8.31 -11.50 5.91
C PRO A 266 7.56 -12.82 5.98
N ASP A 267 8.30 -13.92 6.04
CA ASP A 267 7.86 -15.29 5.80
C ASP A 267 6.38 -15.55 6.15
N ARG A 268 5.67 -16.30 5.29
CA ARG A 268 4.44 -17.04 5.69
C ARG A 268 4.65 -17.87 6.97
N GLN A 269 5.92 -18.11 7.33
CA GLN A 269 6.40 -18.73 8.56
C GLN A 269 6.68 -17.74 9.70
N GLN A 270 6.07 -16.54 9.75
CA GLN A 270 5.82 -15.92 11.06
C GLN A 270 4.85 -16.85 11.80
N GLU A 271 5.48 -17.80 12.50
CA GLU A 271 4.93 -18.81 13.39
C GLU A 271 3.59 -18.37 13.97
N ALA A 272 2.57 -19.19 13.74
CA ALA A 272 1.24 -19.20 14.35
C ALA A 272 1.07 -18.19 15.50
N LEU A 273 1.00 -16.90 15.16
CA LEU A 273 0.64 -15.88 16.12
C LEU A 273 -0.79 -16.22 16.52
N PRO A 274 -1.11 -16.21 17.83
CA PRO A 274 -2.43 -16.59 18.29
C PRO A 274 -3.47 -15.70 17.61
N ARG A 275 -4.32 -16.32 16.78
CA ARG A 275 -5.42 -15.63 16.11
C ARG A 275 -6.47 -15.27 17.14
N GLN A 276 -6.97 -14.04 17.07
CA GLN A 276 -8.12 -13.59 17.84
C GLN A 276 -9.29 -13.42 16.90
N ARG A 277 -10.42 -14.03 17.24
CA ARG A 277 -11.65 -13.91 16.45
C ARG A 277 -12.06 -12.45 16.35
N LEU A 278 -12.43 -12.02 15.13
CA LEU A 278 -12.97 -10.68 14.91
C LEU A 278 -14.23 -10.47 15.77
N SER A 279 -14.28 -9.33 16.47
CA SER A 279 -15.45 -8.93 17.26
C SER A 279 -16.60 -8.53 16.33
N LEU A 280 -16.29 -7.78 15.27
CA LEU A 280 -17.24 -7.46 14.21
C LEU A 280 -16.94 -8.29 12.97
N ARG A 281 -17.83 -9.24 12.68
CA ARG A 281 -17.83 -10.03 11.45
C ARG A 281 -18.80 -9.38 10.49
N GLY A 282 -18.28 -8.49 9.66
CA GLY A 282 -19.05 -7.57 8.86
C GLY A 282 -19.10 -7.95 7.38
N ILE A 283 -20.15 -7.48 6.72
CA ILE A 283 -20.28 -7.43 5.26
C ILE A 283 -20.91 -6.10 4.85
N MET A 284 -20.57 -5.61 3.67
CA MET A 284 -21.18 -4.42 3.10
C MET A 284 -22.38 -4.77 2.23
N TYR A 285 -23.37 -3.88 2.24
CA TYR A 285 -24.61 -4.04 1.50
C TYR A 285 -25.04 -2.72 0.87
N ASP A 286 -25.10 -2.69 -0.46
CA ASP A 286 -25.48 -1.50 -1.21
C ASP A 286 -27.01 -1.36 -1.27
N VAL A 287 -27.49 -0.19 -0.86
CA VAL A 287 -28.92 0.16 -0.95
C VAL A 287 -29.29 0.89 -2.25
N GLY A 288 -28.28 1.21 -3.07
CA GLY A 288 -28.39 1.98 -4.30
C GLY A 288 -27.35 3.09 -4.30
N SER A 289 -26.27 2.85 -5.04
CA SER A 289 -25.16 3.77 -5.26
C SER A 289 -25.07 4.12 -6.75
N SER A 290 -24.60 5.33 -7.02
CA SER A 290 -24.35 5.82 -8.37
C SER A 290 -22.91 6.29 -8.47
N TYR A 291 -22.08 5.60 -9.24
CA TYR A 291 -20.67 5.94 -9.44
C TYR A 291 -20.45 6.80 -10.68
N MET A 292 -21.42 6.78 -11.60
CA MET A 292 -21.40 7.50 -12.88
C MET A 292 -22.80 8.06 -13.16
N PRO A 293 -22.91 9.23 -13.81
CA PRO A 293 -24.22 9.77 -14.19
C PRO A 293 -25.05 8.75 -15.00
N GLY A 294 -26.27 8.47 -14.53
CA GLY A 294 -27.19 7.52 -15.17
C GLY A 294 -27.08 6.07 -14.69
N GLN A 295 -26.03 5.71 -13.94
CA GLN A 295 -25.89 4.39 -13.34
C GLN A 295 -26.58 4.31 -11.97
N ASN A 296 -27.16 3.15 -11.66
CA ASN A 296 -27.67 2.83 -10.34
C ASN A 296 -27.42 1.34 -10.06
N SER A 297 -26.69 1.03 -8.99
CA SER A 297 -26.38 -0.35 -8.62
C SER A 297 -27.60 -1.15 -8.16
N ARG A 298 -28.68 -0.45 -7.81
CA ARG A 298 -29.94 -1.03 -7.36
C ARG A 298 -31.13 -0.21 -7.85
N GLU A 299 -31.56 -0.49 -9.08
CA GLU A 299 -32.65 0.21 -9.74
C GLU A 299 -33.95 0.11 -8.94
N ARG A 300 -34.31 -1.11 -8.52
CA ARG A 300 -35.53 -1.40 -7.76
C ARG A 300 -35.22 -1.66 -6.30
N TRP A 301 -36.07 -1.12 -5.44
CA TRP A 301 -36.00 -1.37 -4.01
C TRP A 301 -37.14 -2.30 -3.58
N ASN A 302 -36.80 -3.56 -3.30
CA ASN A 302 -37.73 -4.56 -2.82
C ASN A 302 -37.40 -4.93 -1.36
N PRO A 303 -38.18 -4.44 -0.37
CA PRO A 303 -37.91 -4.71 1.04
C PRO A 303 -38.00 -6.18 1.43
N GLU A 304 -38.73 -7.02 0.68
CA GLU A 304 -38.80 -8.46 0.94
C GLU A 304 -37.49 -9.15 0.59
N ALA A 305 -36.95 -8.87 -0.60
CA ALA A 305 -35.65 -9.36 -1.01
C ALA A 305 -34.55 -8.90 -0.04
N VAL A 306 -34.57 -7.62 0.36
CA VAL A 306 -33.62 -7.09 1.35
C VAL A 306 -33.75 -7.82 2.69
N ARG A 307 -34.96 -8.14 3.15
CA ARG A 307 -35.16 -8.89 4.41
C ARG A 307 -34.55 -10.28 4.34
N GLU A 308 -34.75 -10.97 3.23
CA GLU A 308 -34.18 -12.31 3.00
C GLU A 308 -32.66 -12.24 2.89
N ASP A 309 -32.12 -11.26 2.17
CA ASP A 309 -30.68 -11.04 2.10
C ASP A 309 -30.08 -10.81 3.50
N MET A 310 -30.74 -10.03 4.38
CA MET A 310 -30.30 -9.84 5.77
C MET A 310 -30.39 -11.13 6.60
N ARG A 311 -31.39 -11.99 6.35
CA ARG A 311 -31.48 -13.31 6.99
C ARG A 311 -30.29 -14.18 6.58
N VAL A 312 -30.00 -14.28 5.27
CA VAL A 312 -28.84 -15.01 4.73
C VAL A 312 -27.53 -14.48 5.31
N ILE A 313 -27.36 -13.15 5.35
CA ILE A 313 -26.16 -12.52 5.93
C ILE A 313 -25.97 -12.92 7.40
N ARG A 314 -27.05 -12.99 8.18
CA ARG A 314 -26.96 -13.40 9.58
C ARG A 314 -26.75 -14.90 9.75
N GLU A 315 -27.61 -15.70 9.13
CA GLU A 315 -27.77 -17.12 9.43
C GLU A 315 -26.77 -17.97 8.66
N ASP A 316 -26.58 -17.68 7.37
CA ASP A 316 -25.78 -18.52 6.46
C ASP A 316 -24.33 -18.01 6.38
N LEU A 317 -24.11 -16.68 6.42
CA LEU A 317 -22.77 -16.08 6.44
C LEU A 317 -22.21 -15.87 7.86
N HIS A 318 -23.04 -16.03 8.89
CA HIS A 318 -22.66 -15.84 10.30
C HIS A 318 -22.10 -14.45 10.63
N CYS A 319 -22.49 -13.43 9.86
CA CYS A 319 -22.14 -12.04 10.13
C CYS A 319 -22.83 -11.57 11.42
N THR A 320 -22.15 -10.67 12.14
CA THR A 320 -22.70 -10.00 13.32
C THR A 320 -23.17 -8.59 13.01
N THR A 321 -22.65 -7.98 11.94
CA THR A 321 -22.94 -6.61 11.56
C THR A 321 -22.98 -6.44 10.04
N VAL A 322 -23.71 -5.43 9.57
CA VAL A 322 -23.77 -5.03 8.16
C VAL A 322 -23.51 -3.54 8.03
N SER A 323 -22.70 -3.16 7.03
CA SER A 323 -22.51 -1.77 6.63
C SER A 323 -23.39 -1.46 5.43
N LEU A 324 -24.47 -0.72 5.68
CA LEU A 324 -25.41 -0.26 4.66
C LEU A 324 -24.89 1.04 4.07
N PHE A 325 -24.70 1.05 2.76
CA PHE A 325 -24.18 2.23 2.06
C PHE A 325 -25.01 2.59 0.84
N GLY A 326 -25.05 3.88 0.51
CA GLY A 326 -25.80 4.39 -0.64
C GLY A 326 -26.22 5.85 -0.47
N TYR A 327 -26.93 6.38 -1.48
CA TYR A 327 -27.38 7.78 -1.50
C TYR A 327 -28.75 7.99 -0.84
N ASP A 328 -29.68 7.04 -0.99
CA ASP A 328 -31.06 7.21 -0.52
C ASP A 328 -31.17 6.93 0.99
N LEU A 329 -31.37 7.98 1.79
CA LEU A 329 -31.52 7.89 3.24
C LEU A 329 -32.73 7.03 3.67
N ASN A 330 -33.81 6.98 2.88
CA ASN A 330 -34.97 6.15 3.21
C ASN A 330 -34.65 4.67 3.00
N ARG A 331 -33.91 4.34 1.94
CA ARG A 331 -33.44 2.96 1.70
C ARG A 331 -32.43 2.54 2.77
N LEU A 332 -31.53 3.45 3.19
CA LEU A 332 -30.62 3.21 4.32
C LEU A 332 -31.39 2.92 5.61
N GLU A 333 -32.39 3.74 5.97
CA GLU A 333 -33.21 3.52 7.16
C GLU A 333 -33.97 2.19 7.08
N GLN A 334 -34.62 1.90 5.94
CA GLN A 334 -35.40 0.67 5.79
C GLN A 334 -34.51 -0.57 5.84
N GLY A 335 -33.37 -0.56 5.15
CA GLY A 335 -32.37 -1.63 5.22
C GLY A 335 -31.84 -1.84 6.64
N ALA A 336 -31.59 -0.76 7.38
CA ALA A 336 -31.10 -0.82 8.75
C ALA A 336 -32.11 -1.46 9.70
N ARG A 337 -33.39 -1.09 9.58
CA ARG A 337 -34.47 -1.70 10.37
C ARG A 337 -34.60 -3.19 10.08
N LEU A 338 -34.52 -3.59 8.80
CA LEU A 338 -34.54 -5.00 8.41
C LEU A 338 -33.34 -5.76 8.99
N ALA A 339 -32.14 -5.21 8.93
CA ALA A 339 -30.94 -5.80 9.52
C ALA A 339 -31.04 -5.95 11.05
N LEU A 340 -31.50 -4.90 11.75
CA LEU A 340 -31.67 -4.91 13.21
C LEU A 340 -32.68 -5.96 13.66
N MET A 341 -33.77 -6.15 12.90
CA MET A 341 -34.77 -7.20 13.14
C MET A 341 -34.20 -8.62 12.98
N GLN A 342 -33.26 -8.83 12.05
CA GLN A 342 -32.52 -10.09 11.91
C GLN A 342 -31.38 -10.24 12.94
N GLY A 343 -31.23 -9.28 13.86
CA GLY A 343 -30.22 -9.33 14.91
C GLY A 343 -28.81 -8.90 14.47
N LEU A 344 -28.66 -8.28 13.30
CA LEU A 344 -27.40 -7.66 12.86
C LEU A 344 -27.26 -6.26 13.46
N ASP A 345 -26.06 -5.90 13.90
CA ASP A 345 -25.73 -4.52 14.23
C ASP A 345 -25.46 -3.72 12.94
N VAL A 346 -25.74 -2.41 12.95
CA VAL A 346 -25.76 -1.62 11.72
C VAL A 346 -24.69 -0.54 11.71
N TRP A 347 -23.99 -0.45 10.58
CA TRP A 347 -23.22 0.72 10.20
C TRP A 347 -23.95 1.43 9.06
N LEU A 348 -24.22 2.73 9.23
CA LEU A 348 -24.74 3.58 8.16
C LEU A 348 -23.59 4.32 7.50
N GLN A 349 -23.48 4.23 6.18
CA GLN A 349 -22.47 4.95 5.41
C GLN A 349 -23.14 5.73 4.24
N PRO A 350 -23.54 7.00 4.44
CA PRO A 350 -24.05 7.81 3.34
C PRO A 350 -22.98 8.00 2.25
N ARG A 351 -23.31 7.65 1.01
CA ARG A 351 -22.46 7.88 -0.16
C ARG A 351 -23.12 8.87 -1.12
N SER A 352 -22.44 9.97 -1.38
CA SER A 352 -22.85 10.96 -2.39
C SER A 352 -21.66 11.26 -3.30
N VAL A 353 -21.44 10.36 -4.26
CA VAL A 353 -20.37 10.47 -5.26
C VAL A 353 -20.53 11.77 -6.03
N ASP A 354 -19.41 12.45 -6.31
CA ASP A 354 -19.33 13.73 -7.02
C ASP A 354 -20.03 14.93 -6.35
N ALA A 355 -20.65 14.75 -5.17
CA ALA A 355 -21.23 15.84 -4.41
C ALA A 355 -20.14 16.81 -3.94
N ARG A 356 -20.49 18.10 -3.92
CA ARG A 356 -19.68 19.17 -3.33
C ARG A 356 -19.80 19.12 -1.80
N HIS A 357 -18.86 19.74 -1.11
CA HIS A 357 -18.83 19.71 0.36
C HIS A 357 -20.16 20.13 1.03
N PRO A 358 -20.89 21.18 0.61
CA PRO A 358 -22.17 21.52 1.25
C PRO A 358 -23.22 20.41 1.13
N GLU A 359 -23.32 19.80 -0.05
CA GLU A 359 -24.25 18.69 -0.33
C GLU A 359 -23.88 17.45 0.49
N LEU A 360 -22.58 17.12 0.58
CA LEU A 360 -22.08 16.04 1.42
C LEU A 360 -22.37 16.28 2.92
N ILE A 361 -22.13 17.51 3.41
CA ILE A 361 -22.39 17.88 4.81
C ILE A 361 -23.88 17.74 5.14
N GLU A 362 -24.76 18.18 4.24
CA GLU A 362 -26.21 18.03 4.39
C GLU A 362 -26.63 16.56 4.42
N HIS A 363 -26.11 15.76 3.49
CA HIS A 363 -26.40 14.33 3.40
C HIS A 363 -25.93 13.55 4.64
N VAL A 364 -24.72 13.82 5.14
CA VAL A 364 -24.22 13.25 6.41
C VAL A 364 -25.07 13.70 7.60
N GLY A 365 -25.53 14.95 7.62
CA GLY A 365 -26.46 15.44 8.64
C GLY A 365 -27.78 14.67 8.64
N GLY A 366 -28.36 14.41 7.48
CA GLY A 366 -29.57 13.59 7.35
C GLY A 366 -29.34 12.14 7.77
N ALA A 367 -28.21 11.54 7.40
CA ALA A 367 -27.84 10.19 7.85
C ALA A 367 -27.64 10.11 9.38
N ALA A 368 -27.13 11.17 10.01
CA ALA A 368 -27.01 11.25 11.46
C ALA A 368 -28.38 11.29 12.16
N GLU A 369 -29.37 11.98 11.59
CA GLU A 369 -30.75 11.96 12.12
C GLU A 369 -31.41 10.59 11.99
N VAL A 370 -31.15 9.88 10.87
CA VAL A 370 -31.57 8.46 10.71
C VAL A 370 -30.90 7.60 11.77
N ALA A 371 -29.59 7.73 11.96
CA ALA A 371 -28.82 6.98 12.95
C ALA A 371 -29.35 7.21 14.38
N GLU A 372 -29.72 8.45 14.73
CA GLU A 372 -30.24 8.80 16.05
C GLU A 372 -31.60 8.17 16.34
N ARG A 373 -32.49 8.13 15.33
CA ARG A 373 -33.76 7.40 15.46
C ARG A 373 -33.51 5.92 15.74
N LEU A 374 -32.64 5.29 14.95
CA LEU A 374 -32.35 3.87 15.07
C LEU A 374 -31.66 3.52 16.40
N ILE A 375 -30.70 4.32 16.87
CA ILE A 375 -30.00 4.04 18.13
C ILE A 375 -30.89 4.27 19.35
N SER A 376 -31.85 5.19 19.28
CA SER A 376 -32.86 5.39 20.33
C SER A 376 -33.73 4.14 20.51
N GLU A 377 -34.05 3.46 19.40
CA GLU A 377 -34.82 2.21 19.39
C GLU A 377 -33.95 0.98 19.71
N HIS A 378 -32.67 1.02 19.32
CA HIS A 378 -31.70 -0.08 19.46
C HIS A 378 -30.36 0.41 20.05
N PRO A 379 -30.31 0.72 21.36
CA PRO A 379 -29.12 1.29 21.99
C PRO A 379 -27.86 0.43 21.81
N GLY A 380 -26.77 1.08 21.39
CA GLY A 380 -25.45 0.45 21.24
C GLY A 380 -25.26 -0.41 19.98
N ARG A 381 -26.26 -0.48 19.08
CA ARG A 381 -26.23 -1.34 17.88
C ARG A 381 -26.07 -0.59 16.56
N VAL A 382 -25.83 0.72 16.61
CA VAL A 382 -25.77 1.60 15.43
C VAL A 382 -24.50 2.44 15.46
N VAL A 383 -23.76 2.46 14.35
CA VAL A 383 -22.58 3.29 14.10
C VAL A 383 -22.83 4.13 12.85
N LEU A 384 -22.40 5.39 12.86
CA LEU A 384 -22.41 6.23 11.67
C LEU A 384 -20.99 6.36 11.11
N ASN A 385 -20.78 5.84 9.91
CA ASN A 385 -19.57 6.01 9.13
C ASN A 385 -19.74 7.24 8.22
N VAL A 386 -19.14 8.37 8.57
CA VAL A 386 -19.49 9.70 7.98
C VAL A 386 -19.06 9.87 6.51
N GLY A 387 -18.37 8.90 5.93
CA GLY A 387 -17.94 8.90 4.55
C GLY A 387 -16.97 7.77 4.24
N CYS A 388 -16.57 7.67 2.97
CA CYS A 388 -15.63 6.70 2.43
C CYS A 388 -14.79 7.40 1.36
N GLU A 389 -13.46 7.26 1.44
CA GLU A 389 -12.45 7.76 0.49
C GLU A 389 -12.77 9.12 -0.17
N LEU A 390 -13.12 10.12 0.65
CA LEU A 390 -13.66 11.40 0.19
C LEU A 390 -12.70 12.17 -0.72
N THR A 391 -11.40 11.88 -0.67
CA THR A 391 -10.42 12.45 -1.61
C THR A 391 -10.74 12.12 -3.06
N ILE A 392 -11.31 10.94 -3.35
CA ILE A 392 -11.69 10.50 -4.69
C ILE A 392 -13.20 10.51 -4.91
N LEU A 393 -14.03 10.15 -3.91
CA LEU A 393 -15.49 10.10 -4.07
C LEU A 393 -16.13 11.48 -4.19
N ASN A 394 -15.56 12.52 -3.56
CA ASN A 394 -16.17 13.84 -3.49
C ASN A 394 -15.36 14.96 -4.16
N ARG A 395 -16.06 15.98 -4.64
CA ARG A 395 -15.44 17.16 -5.26
C ARG A 395 -14.91 18.10 -4.19
N GLY A 396 -13.71 18.64 -4.41
CA GLY A 396 -13.17 19.77 -3.63
C GLY A 396 -11.86 19.49 -2.90
N ILE A 397 -11.38 18.24 -2.90
CA ILE A 397 -10.07 17.88 -2.35
C ILE A 397 -9.05 17.67 -3.48
N LEU A 398 -9.18 16.59 -4.25
CA LEU A 398 -8.39 16.35 -5.46
C LEU A 398 -9.03 17.03 -6.68
N PRO A 399 -8.22 17.48 -7.66
CA PRO A 399 -8.74 18.08 -8.87
C PRO A 399 -9.39 17.01 -9.76
N GLY A 400 -10.59 17.30 -10.25
CA GLY A 400 -11.33 16.41 -11.15
C GLY A 400 -12.83 16.65 -11.06
N ARG A 401 -13.49 16.73 -12.22
CA ARG A 401 -14.95 16.97 -12.28
C ARG A 401 -15.76 15.71 -11.96
N ASP A 402 -15.16 14.54 -12.06
CA ASP A 402 -15.77 13.22 -11.86
C ASP A 402 -14.81 12.33 -11.06
N MET A 403 -15.35 11.26 -10.46
CA MET A 403 -14.59 10.31 -9.63
C MET A 403 -13.38 9.74 -10.38
N GLY A 404 -13.56 9.30 -11.63
CA GLY A 404 -12.48 8.71 -12.44
C GLY A 404 -11.30 9.67 -12.63
N ARG A 405 -11.56 10.96 -12.92
CA ARG A 405 -10.49 11.96 -13.01
C ARG A 405 -9.77 12.22 -11.70
N ARG A 406 -10.47 12.15 -10.55
CA ARG A 406 -9.83 12.30 -9.23
C ARG A 406 -8.99 11.07 -8.87
N ALA A 407 -9.46 9.86 -9.18
CA ALA A 407 -8.68 8.64 -9.07
C ALA A 407 -7.41 8.72 -9.96
N GLY A 408 -7.54 9.21 -11.20
CA GLY A 408 -6.38 9.49 -12.05
C GLY A 408 -5.43 10.55 -11.47
N ALA A 409 -5.98 11.61 -10.88
CA ALA A 409 -5.19 12.66 -10.23
C ALA A 409 -4.43 12.14 -9.00
N LEU A 410 -4.98 11.15 -8.27
CA LEU A 410 -4.33 10.56 -7.10
C LEU A 410 -2.92 10.04 -7.44
N TYR A 411 -2.68 9.49 -8.63
CA TYR A 411 -1.33 9.05 -9.03
C TYR A 411 -0.29 10.16 -9.00
N VAL A 412 -0.69 11.40 -9.32
CA VAL A 412 0.19 12.58 -9.27
C VAL A 412 0.22 13.16 -7.86
N PHE A 413 -0.95 13.29 -7.22
CA PHE A 413 -1.10 13.94 -5.92
C PHE A 413 -0.70 13.05 -4.73
N ALA A 414 -0.51 11.76 -4.95
CA ALA A 414 0.10 10.84 -4.00
C ALA A 414 1.53 11.28 -3.62
N MET A 415 2.23 12.00 -4.51
CA MET A 415 3.53 12.62 -4.20
C MET A 415 3.44 13.86 -3.31
N PHE A 416 2.23 14.38 -3.08
CA PHE A 416 1.97 15.59 -2.29
C PHE A 416 0.92 15.32 -1.20
N PRO A 417 1.16 14.39 -0.25
CA PRO A 417 0.16 13.94 0.72
C PRO A 417 -0.36 15.07 1.60
N VAL A 418 0.51 16.00 1.97
CA VAL A 418 0.14 17.19 2.76
C VAL A 418 -0.99 18.00 2.09
N TYR A 419 -0.99 18.09 0.75
CA TYR A 419 -1.99 18.87 0.01
C TYR A 419 -3.41 18.32 0.21
N HIS A 420 -3.60 17.01 0.08
CA HIS A 420 -4.93 16.41 0.17
C HIS A 420 -5.30 16.08 1.62
N ASN A 421 -4.36 15.63 2.45
CA ASN A 421 -4.62 15.29 3.85
C ASN A 421 -5.02 16.50 4.71
N LEU A 422 -4.44 17.69 4.48
CA LEU A 422 -4.87 18.90 5.20
C LEU A 422 -6.30 19.32 4.84
N ARG A 423 -6.70 19.16 3.58
CA ARG A 423 -8.06 19.46 3.12
C ARG A 423 -9.06 18.42 3.60
N LEU A 424 -8.71 17.14 3.49
CA LEU A 424 -9.50 16.03 3.99
C LEU A 424 -9.77 16.21 5.49
N ASN A 425 -8.75 16.40 6.32
CA ASN A 425 -8.92 16.56 7.77
C ASN A 425 -9.67 17.84 8.18
N ARG A 426 -9.72 18.86 7.32
CA ARG A 426 -10.61 20.00 7.54
C ARG A 426 -12.06 19.62 7.28
N LEU A 427 -12.33 18.91 6.20
CA LEU A 427 -13.68 18.43 5.86
C LEU A 427 -14.18 17.42 6.91
N LEU A 428 -13.36 16.43 7.29
CA LEU A 428 -13.72 15.40 8.26
C LEU A 428 -14.09 16.00 9.63
N ARG A 429 -13.40 17.05 10.09
CA ARG A 429 -13.80 17.76 11.31
C ARG A 429 -15.17 18.41 11.18
N THR A 430 -15.50 18.98 10.03
CA THR A 430 -16.83 19.53 9.77
C THR A 430 -17.89 18.43 9.73
N LEU A 431 -17.63 17.33 9.03
CA LEU A 431 -18.57 16.19 8.94
C LEU A 431 -18.81 15.57 10.32
N ALA A 432 -17.75 15.32 11.09
CA ALA A 432 -17.87 14.81 12.44
C ALA A 432 -18.63 15.77 13.36
N ALA A 433 -18.37 17.08 13.30
CA ALA A 433 -19.13 18.06 14.08
C ALA A 433 -20.61 18.09 13.70
N THR A 434 -20.93 18.06 12.41
CA THR A 434 -22.31 18.00 11.91
C THR A 434 -23.01 16.72 12.40
N ALA A 435 -22.34 15.58 12.30
CA ALA A 435 -22.88 14.30 12.76
C ALA A 435 -23.09 14.28 14.28
N ARG A 436 -22.11 14.71 15.08
CA ARG A 436 -22.22 14.75 16.56
C ARG A 436 -23.34 15.64 17.07
N ASN A 437 -23.66 16.72 16.35
CA ASN A 437 -24.78 17.60 16.71
C ASN A 437 -26.15 16.92 16.56
N ARG A 438 -26.23 15.79 15.83
CA ARG A 438 -27.48 15.12 15.47
C ARG A 438 -27.53 13.66 15.89
N PHE A 439 -26.40 13.05 16.22
CA PHE A 439 -26.26 11.64 16.57
C PHE A 439 -25.37 11.46 17.80
N SER A 440 -25.89 10.71 18.77
CA SER A 440 -25.27 10.46 20.07
C SER A 440 -24.38 9.21 20.11
N GLY A 441 -24.44 8.36 19.08
CA GLY A 441 -23.69 7.11 18.99
C GLY A 441 -22.29 7.23 18.37
N PRO A 442 -21.62 6.08 18.13
CA PRO A 442 -20.25 6.06 17.66
C PRO A 442 -20.06 6.56 16.22
N LEU A 443 -19.02 7.36 15.98
CA LEU A 443 -18.62 7.80 14.65
C LEU A 443 -17.36 7.10 14.14
N SER A 444 -17.37 6.79 12.85
CA SER A 444 -16.20 6.32 12.09
C SER A 444 -16.09 7.07 10.75
N TYR A 445 -15.03 6.76 10.01
CA TYR A 445 -14.78 7.17 8.63
C TYR A 445 -14.09 6.02 7.88
N GLY A 446 -14.41 5.76 6.61
CA GLY A 446 -13.70 4.80 5.76
C GLY A 446 -12.54 5.47 5.02
N ALA A 447 -11.32 5.28 5.51
CA ALA A 447 -10.13 5.91 4.94
C ALA A 447 -9.43 4.98 3.94
N GLY A 448 -9.22 5.46 2.72
CA GLY A 448 -8.37 4.78 1.75
C GLY A 448 -6.92 4.73 2.25
N THR A 449 -6.14 3.74 1.80
CA THR A 449 -4.75 3.53 2.30
C THR A 449 -3.80 4.71 2.06
N TRP A 450 -4.16 5.63 1.16
CA TRP A 450 -3.43 6.88 0.87
C TRP A 450 -3.83 8.07 1.77
N GLU A 451 -4.94 7.97 2.52
CA GLU A 451 -5.46 9.05 3.35
C GLU A 451 -4.84 9.03 4.77
N GLU A 452 -4.18 10.11 5.16
CA GLU A 452 -3.73 10.29 6.55
C GLU A 452 -4.78 11.05 7.35
N VAL A 453 -5.62 10.31 8.05
CA VAL A 453 -6.73 10.86 8.84
C VAL A 453 -6.30 11.23 10.26
N ASP A 454 -6.73 12.41 10.69
CA ASP A 454 -6.81 12.80 12.11
C ASP A 454 -8.03 12.12 12.72
N TRP A 455 -7.78 11.06 13.50
CA TRP A 455 -8.83 10.26 14.12
C TRP A 455 -9.40 10.88 15.39
N THR A 456 -8.90 12.03 15.85
CA THR A 456 -9.35 12.69 17.08
C THR A 456 -10.87 12.83 17.19
N PRO A 457 -11.65 13.26 16.17
CA PRO A 457 -13.09 13.46 16.30
C PRO A 457 -13.95 12.18 16.19
N PHE A 458 -13.33 11.04 15.86
CA PHE A 458 -13.99 9.74 15.66
C PHE A 458 -13.78 8.80 16.84
N ASP A 459 -14.67 7.82 17.03
CA ASP A 459 -14.53 6.82 18.10
C ASP A 459 -13.79 5.56 17.61
N ILE A 460 -13.90 5.30 16.30
CA ILE A 460 -13.39 4.08 15.65
C ILE A 460 -12.48 4.51 14.49
N VAL A 461 -11.36 3.79 14.32
CA VAL A 461 -10.47 3.92 13.17
C VAL A 461 -10.99 3.00 12.06
N GLY A 462 -11.50 3.56 10.98
CA GLY A 462 -11.99 2.82 9.81
C GLY A 462 -11.05 2.93 8.62
N VAL A 463 -10.63 1.80 8.05
CA VAL A 463 -9.77 1.79 6.86
C VAL A 463 -10.28 0.86 5.77
N ASP A 464 -10.29 1.37 4.54
CA ASP A 464 -10.63 0.63 3.34
C ASP A 464 -9.32 -0.03 2.88
N TYR A 465 -9.10 -1.27 3.34
CA TYR A 465 -7.79 -1.89 3.47
C TYR A 465 -7.63 -3.07 2.52
N TYR A 466 -7.75 -2.80 1.22
CA TYR A 466 -7.50 -3.77 0.18
C TYR A 466 -6.02 -4.12 0.11
N PHE A 467 -5.73 -5.41 0.00
CA PHE A 467 -4.38 -5.86 -0.31
C PHE A 467 -4.14 -5.68 -1.80
N ASP A 468 -3.10 -4.94 -2.11
CA ASP A 468 -2.56 -4.84 -3.45
C ASP A 468 -1.07 -5.17 -3.42
N GLU A 469 -0.52 -5.30 -4.61
CA GLU A 469 0.88 -5.59 -4.81
C GLU A 469 1.84 -4.55 -4.22
N ILE A 470 1.45 -3.29 -4.24
CA ILE A 470 2.26 -2.16 -3.76
C ILE A 470 2.39 -2.25 -2.22
N THR A 471 1.31 -2.65 -1.56
CA THR A 471 1.21 -2.75 -0.11
C THR A 471 1.68 -4.10 0.41
N ARG A 472 1.87 -5.13 -0.44
CA ARG A 472 2.24 -6.51 -0.07
C ARG A 472 3.32 -6.61 1.01
N SER A 473 4.41 -5.84 0.91
CA SER A 473 5.54 -5.90 1.85
C SER A 473 5.27 -5.22 3.21
N SER A 474 4.23 -4.39 3.29
CA SER A 474 3.94 -3.51 4.42
C SER A 474 2.51 -3.63 4.98
N TYR A 475 1.67 -4.48 4.37
CA TYR A 475 0.25 -4.62 4.68
C TYR A 475 -0.02 -4.87 6.17
N ARG A 476 0.65 -5.86 6.77
CA ARG A 476 0.57 -6.12 8.22
C ARG A 476 1.11 -4.97 9.07
N GLN A 477 2.20 -4.34 8.63
CA GLN A 477 2.79 -3.22 9.34
C GLN A 477 1.84 -2.01 9.39
N GLY A 478 1.13 -1.73 8.30
CA GLY A 478 0.13 -0.67 8.24
C GLY A 478 -0.98 -0.85 9.28
N LEU A 479 -1.53 -2.07 9.41
CA LEU A 479 -2.52 -2.40 10.45
C LEU A 479 -1.97 -2.16 11.86
N ARG A 480 -0.74 -2.60 12.14
CA ARG A 480 -0.08 -2.34 13.45
C ARG A 480 0.11 -0.86 13.73
N THR A 481 0.36 -0.05 12.71
CA THR A 481 0.52 1.41 12.85
C THR A 481 -0.78 2.07 13.29
N LEU A 482 -1.94 1.58 12.83
CA LEU A 482 -3.26 2.13 13.21
C LEU A 482 -3.54 1.98 14.71
N GLN A 483 -3.01 0.93 15.34
CA GLN A 483 -3.13 0.67 16.79
C GLN A 483 -2.46 1.73 17.68
N ARG A 484 -1.82 2.76 17.11
CA ARG A 484 -1.27 3.90 17.84
C ARG A 484 -2.34 4.84 18.41
N TRP A 485 -3.54 4.82 17.84
CA TRP A 485 -4.63 5.74 18.19
C TRP A 485 -5.37 5.37 19.46
N ASP A 486 -5.08 4.18 20.03
CA ASP A 486 -5.77 3.66 21.23
C ASP A 486 -7.30 3.62 21.06
N LYS A 487 -7.73 3.29 19.83
CA LYS A 487 -9.13 3.17 19.40
C LYS A 487 -9.30 1.83 18.67
N PRO A 488 -10.52 1.26 18.66
CA PRO A 488 -10.79 0.07 17.84
C PRO A 488 -10.44 0.34 16.38
N VAL A 489 -9.65 -0.55 15.78
CA VAL A 489 -9.32 -0.53 14.35
C VAL A 489 -10.25 -1.49 13.62
N VAL A 490 -11.00 -0.98 12.66
CA VAL A 490 -11.94 -1.73 11.84
C VAL A 490 -11.55 -1.57 10.37
N VAL A 491 -11.41 -2.69 9.68
CA VAL A 491 -11.28 -2.70 8.22
C VAL A 491 -12.68 -2.48 7.65
N THR A 492 -12.98 -1.25 7.23
CA THR A 492 -14.31 -0.85 6.75
C THR A 492 -14.61 -1.34 5.34
N GLU A 493 -13.57 -1.71 4.59
CA GLU A 493 -13.67 -2.44 3.33
C GLU A 493 -12.48 -3.37 3.10
N PHE A 494 -12.73 -4.59 2.64
CA PHE A 494 -11.75 -5.46 1.99
C PHE A 494 -12.48 -6.38 1.01
N GLY A 495 -11.78 -6.94 0.03
CA GLY A 495 -12.38 -7.83 -0.94
C GLY A 495 -11.45 -8.16 -2.10
N CYS A 496 -11.96 -8.92 -3.06
CA CYS A 496 -11.24 -9.29 -4.28
C CYS A 496 -12.26 -9.62 -5.39
N CYS A 497 -11.94 -9.27 -6.63
CA CYS A 497 -12.70 -9.72 -7.80
C CYS A 497 -12.42 -11.21 -8.11
N SER A 498 -13.30 -11.86 -8.87
CA SER A 498 -13.23 -13.30 -9.15
C SER A 498 -12.63 -13.62 -10.53
N TYR A 499 -11.44 -13.10 -10.82
CA TYR A 499 -10.66 -13.45 -12.01
C TYR A 499 -9.17 -13.61 -11.68
N ARG A 500 -8.42 -14.35 -12.50
CA ARG A 500 -6.99 -14.59 -12.28
C ARG A 500 -6.16 -13.30 -12.28
N GLY A 501 -5.37 -13.10 -11.23
CA GLY A 501 -4.56 -11.89 -11.04
C GLY A 501 -5.29 -10.77 -10.30
N ALA A 502 -6.57 -10.94 -9.93
CA ALA A 502 -7.28 -9.99 -9.08
C ALA A 502 -6.68 -9.88 -7.67
N GLU A 503 -6.03 -10.95 -7.18
CA GLU A 503 -5.38 -11.01 -5.87
C GLU A 503 -4.20 -10.02 -5.70
N ALA A 504 -3.71 -9.44 -6.80
CA ALA A 504 -2.64 -8.43 -6.78
C ALA A 504 -3.15 -7.00 -6.95
N LYS A 505 -4.44 -6.79 -7.23
CA LYS A 505 -4.97 -5.50 -7.68
C LYS A 505 -5.68 -4.68 -6.59
N GLY A 506 -5.97 -5.26 -5.44
CA GLY A 506 -6.70 -4.59 -4.36
C GLY A 506 -7.97 -3.88 -4.83
N GLY A 507 -8.14 -2.61 -4.43
CA GLY A 507 -9.30 -1.79 -4.82
C GLY A 507 -9.41 -1.54 -6.33
N SER A 508 -8.30 -1.65 -7.08
CA SER A 508 -8.27 -1.56 -8.55
C SER A 508 -8.72 -2.85 -9.25
N GLY A 509 -9.22 -3.84 -8.51
CA GLY A 509 -9.75 -5.08 -9.08
C GLY A 509 -10.83 -4.86 -10.15
N ALA A 510 -11.65 -3.82 -9.99
CA ALA A 510 -12.75 -3.48 -10.89
C ALA A 510 -12.36 -2.56 -12.07
N ASP A 511 -11.12 -2.07 -12.14
CA ASP A 511 -10.62 -1.20 -13.22
C ASP A 511 -10.79 -1.76 -14.65
N PRO A 512 -10.79 -3.09 -14.90
CA PRO A 512 -11.11 -3.63 -16.21
C PRO A 512 -12.51 -3.31 -16.71
N MET A 513 -13.46 -2.98 -15.83
CA MET A 513 -14.83 -2.65 -16.21
C MET A 513 -14.89 -1.33 -16.99
N ASP A 514 -15.53 -1.36 -18.14
CA ASP A 514 -15.74 -0.18 -18.98
C ASP A 514 -17.07 0.48 -18.66
N TRP A 515 -16.97 1.70 -18.12
CA TRP A 515 -18.12 2.54 -17.75
C TRP A 515 -18.45 3.60 -18.79
N SER A 516 -17.84 3.57 -19.97
CA SER A 516 -18.06 4.57 -21.03
C SER A 516 -19.41 4.44 -21.73
N ASP A 517 -19.95 3.22 -21.78
CA ASP A 517 -21.27 2.90 -22.30
C ASP A 517 -22.01 2.05 -21.26
N LEU A 518 -23.08 2.61 -20.65
CA LEU A 518 -23.85 1.92 -19.63
C LEU A 518 -24.77 0.84 -20.21
N ASP A 519 -25.13 0.94 -21.50
CA ASP A 519 -26.04 0.03 -22.18
C ASP A 519 -25.30 -1.20 -22.76
N ASP A 520 -24.01 -1.08 -23.09
CA ASP A 520 -23.13 -2.19 -23.51
C ASP A 520 -21.83 -2.19 -22.69
N ARG A 521 -21.95 -2.32 -21.36
CA ARG A 521 -20.78 -2.42 -20.47
C ARG A 521 -19.93 -3.64 -20.82
N ARG A 522 -18.61 -3.41 -20.91
CA ARG A 522 -17.61 -4.42 -21.28
C ARG A 522 -16.57 -4.61 -20.19
N VAL A 523 -15.93 -5.77 -20.21
CA VAL A 523 -14.71 -6.06 -19.45
C VAL A 523 -13.52 -6.00 -20.40
N ARG A 524 -12.54 -5.16 -20.09
CA ARG A 524 -11.31 -5.00 -20.89
C ARG A 524 -10.28 -6.07 -20.55
N GLY A 525 -9.59 -6.54 -21.58
CA GLY A 525 -8.51 -7.52 -21.46
C GLY A 525 -9.01 -8.97 -21.45
N ASP A 526 -8.07 -9.90 -21.55
CA ASP A 526 -8.34 -11.34 -21.63
C ASP A 526 -8.48 -11.95 -20.23
N LEU A 527 -9.47 -11.49 -19.47
CA LEU A 527 -9.70 -11.98 -18.11
C LEU A 527 -10.29 -13.38 -18.11
N VAL A 528 -9.82 -14.20 -17.17
CA VAL A 528 -10.32 -15.56 -16.95
C VAL A 528 -10.95 -15.60 -15.57
N ARG A 529 -12.26 -15.87 -15.53
CA ARG A 529 -13.02 -16.06 -14.29
C ARG A 529 -12.39 -17.14 -13.43
N ASP A 530 -12.25 -16.83 -12.14
CA ASP A 530 -11.70 -17.72 -11.13
C ASP A 530 -12.23 -17.30 -9.75
N GLU A 531 -13.33 -17.92 -9.30
CA GLU A 531 -13.94 -17.61 -7.99
C GLU A 531 -13.07 -18.08 -6.83
N ARG A 532 -12.16 -19.04 -7.08
CA ARG A 532 -11.22 -19.52 -6.09
C ARG A 532 -10.24 -18.43 -5.67
N VAL A 533 -9.82 -17.56 -6.60
CA VAL A 533 -8.98 -16.39 -6.31
C VAL A 533 -9.66 -15.49 -5.28
N GLN A 534 -10.93 -15.16 -5.48
CA GLN A 534 -11.70 -14.36 -4.52
C GLN A 534 -11.81 -15.08 -3.17
N ALA A 535 -12.14 -16.37 -3.17
CA ALA A 535 -12.29 -17.17 -1.96
C ALA A 535 -10.99 -17.24 -1.12
N ASP A 536 -9.87 -17.61 -1.74
CA ASP A 536 -8.58 -17.72 -1.07
C ASP A 536 -8.12 -16.36 -0.51
N MET A 537 -8.43 -15.26 -1.22
CA MET A 537 -8.08 -13.91 -0.79
C MET A 537 -8.90 -13.45 0.42
N ILE A 538 -10.19 -13.80 0.47
CA ILE A 538 -11.06 -13.55 1.64
C ILE A 538 -10.53 -14.31 2.86
N GLU A 539 -10.22 -15.60 2.72
CA GLU A 539 -9.69 -16.42 3.82
C GLU A 539 -8.36 -15.87 4.35
N TRP A 540 -7.44 -15.53 3.44
CA TRP A 540 -6.15 -14.95 3.77
C TRP A 540 -6.29 -13.60 4.49
N SER A 541 -7.19 -12.72 4.04
CA SER A 541 -7.38 -11.40 4.64
C SER A 541 -7.90 -11.52 6.07
N ILE A 542 -8.88 -12.41 6.31
CA ILE A 542 -9.39 -12.68 7.65
C ILE A 542 -8.27 -13.23 8.55
N ASP A 543 -7.45 -14.15 8.06
CA ASP A 543 -6.28 -14.65 8.81
C ASP A 543 -5.31 -13.53 9.21
N VAL A 544 -5.07 -12.58 8.30
CA VAL A 544 -4.26 -11.39 8.61
C VAL A 544 -4.92 -10.59 9.73
N TYR A 545 -6.20 -10.26 9.61
CA TYR A 545 -6.89 -9.40 10.58
C TYR A 545 -7.00 -10.02 11.97
N GLU A 546 -7.27 -11.33 12.05
CA GLU A 546 -7.29 -12.08 13.32
C GLU A 546 -5.89 -12.15 13.96
N THR A 547 -4.85 -12.22 13.15
CA THR A 547 -3.45 -12.22 13.62
C THR A 547 -2.99 -10.84 14.09
N GLU A 548 -3.42 -9.78 13.41
CA GLU A 548 -3.05 -8.39 13.71
C GLU A 548 -3.97 -7.74 14.75
N ASN A 549 -4.86 -8.52 15.37
CA ASN A 549 -5.83 -8.08 16.38
C ASN A 549 -6.66 -6.87 15.92
N VAL A 550 -7.17 -6.94 14.70
CA VAL A 550 -8.14 -5.98 14.17
C VAL A 550 -9.49 -6.24 14.86
N HIS A 551 -10.19 -5.19 15.26
CA HIS A 551 -11.46 -5.31 15.99
C HIS A 551 -12.58 -5.90 15.12
N GLY A 552 -12.60 -5.53 13.84
CA GLY A 552 -13.63 -5.92 12.91
C GLY A 552 -13.23 -5.76 11.45
N ALA A 553 -13.93 -6.46 10.56
CA ALA A 553 -13.72 -6.31 9.12
C ALA A 553 -15.05 -6.44 8.37
N PHE A 554 -15.23 -5.63 7.33
CA PHE A 554 -16.40 -5.63 6.44
C PHE A 554 -15.99 -6.05 5.04
N LEU A 555 -16.48 -7.21 4.61
CA LEU A 555 -16.26 -7.67 3.24
C LEU A 555 -17.07 -6.80 2.27
N CYS A 556 -16.40 -6.20 1.30
CA CYS A 556 -17.01 -5.61 0.11
C CYS A 556 -17.16 -6.72 -0.93
N MET A 557 -18.37 -7.15 -1.28
CA MET A 557 -19.68 -6.85 -0.69
C MET A 557 -20.66 -8.01 -0.95
N PHE A 558 -21.88 -7.98 -0.40
CA PHE A 558 -22.85 -9.06 -0.61
C PHE A 558 -23.18 -9.24 -2.10
N VAL A 559 -23.78 -8.23 -2.73
CA VAL A 559 -24.21 -8.25 -4.13
C VAL A 559 -23.90 -6.92 -4.82
N GLU A 560 -23.37 -6.98 -6.04
CA GLU A 560 -23.20 -5.81 -6.91
C GLU A 560 -24.17 -5.99 -8.10
N GLY A 561 -25.43 -5.61 -7.88
CA GLY A 561 -26.57 -6.11 -8.66
C GLY A 561 -26.56 -5.73 -10.14
N ASP A 562 -26.01 -4.56 -10.48
CA ASP A 562 -25.91 -4.11 -11.85
C ASP A 562 -24.72 -4.74 -12.61
N CYS A 563 -23.80 -5.41 -11.92
CA CYS A 563 -22.71 -6.20 -12.54
C CYS A 563 -23.19 -7.61 -12.87
N ARG A 564 -23.87 -7.77 -14.02
CA ARG A 564 -24.46 -9.04 -14.46
C ARG A 564 -23.41 -10.09 -14.85
N TYR A 565 -23.73 -11.36 -14.60
CA TYR A 565 -22.99 -12.49 -15.15
C TYR A 565 -23.21 -12.65 -16.66
N SER A 566 -22.17 -13.08 -17.37
CA SER A 566 -22.28 -13.54 -18.76
C SER A 566 -21.33 -14.72 -19.02
N PRO A 567 -21.72 -15.71 -19.84
CA PRO A 567 -20.77 -16.73 -20.31
C PRO A 567 -19.73 -16.16 -21.29
N ASP A 568 -19.96 -14.97 -21.87
CA ASP A 568 -18.96 -14.23 -22.65
C ASP A 568 -18.05 -13.44 -21.67
N PRO A 569 -16.76 -13.78 -21.57
CA PRO A 569 -15.84 -13.10 -20.66
C PRO A 569 -15.75 -11.58 -20.89
N THR A 570 -16.01 -11.10 -22.10
CA THR A 570 -15.98 -9.65 -22.41
C THR A 570 -17.18 -8.89 -21.87
N ARG A 571 -18.20 -9.61 -21.36
CA ARG A 571 -19.46 -9.09 -20.81
C ARG A 571 -19.75 -9.57 -19.40
N ASP A 572 -18.89 -10.40 -18.82
CA ASP A 572 -19.04 -10.92 -17.46
C ASP A 572 -18.62 -9.85 -16.43
N LEU A 573 -19.47 -8.85 -16.22
CA LEU A 573 -19.21 -7.77 -15.25
C LEU A 573 -19.07 -8.32 -13.83
N ASP A 574 -19.80 -9.39 -13.54
CA ASP A 574 -19.76 -10.08 -12.25
C ASP A 574 -18.37 -10.65 -11.90
N MET A 575 -17.55 -11.08 -12.88
CA MET A 575 -16.20 -11.54 -12.53
C MET A 575 -15.29 -10.38 -12.09
N ALA A 576 -15.53 -9.17 -12.62
CA ALA A 576 -14.78 -7.95 -12.34
C ALA A 576 -15.47 -7.06 -11.27
N SER A 577 -16.39 -7.63 -10.50
CA SER A 577 -17.10 -7.00 -9.38
C SER A 577 -16.64 -7.57 -8.04
N PHE A 578 -16.99 -6.93 -6.93
CA PHE A 578 -16.61 -7.37 -5.58
C PHE A 578 -17.66 -8.27 -4.90
N GLY A 579 -18.84 -8.41 -5.50
CA GLY A 579 -19.93 -9.22 -4.96
C GLY A 579 -19.54 -10.68 -4.69
N ILE A 580 -19.98 -11.24 -3.57
CA ILE A 580 -19.83 -12.68 -3.24
C ILE A 580 -21.04 -13.53 -3.64
N VAL A 581 -22.13 -12.91 -4.07
CA VAL A 581 -23.20 -13.58 -4.81
C VAL A 581 -23.20 -13.10 -6.25
N ARG A 582 -23.51 -14.02 -7.16
CA ARG A 582 -23.55 -13.78 -8.59
C ARG A 582 -24.95 -13.35 -9.01
N PRO A 583 -25.13 -12.13 -9.55
CA PRO A 583 -26.39 -11.73 -10.16
C PRO A 583 -26.70 -12.58 -11.40
N PRO A 584 -27.99 -12.85 -11.70
CA PRO A 584 -28.36 -13.62 -12.86
C PRO A 584 -28.00 -12.88 -14.15
N ALA A 585 -27.82 -13.64 -15.23
CA ALA A 585 -27.54 -13.08 -16.54
C ALA A 585 -28.66 -12.14 -17.01
N LEU A 586 -28.31 -11.10 -17.77
CA LEU A 586 -29.28 -10.10 -18.24
C LEU A 586 -30.39 -10.76 -19.08
N GLU A 587 -30.04 -11.77 -19.87
CA GLU A 587 -30.93 -12.52 -20.76
C GLU A 587 -31.94 -13.40 -20.00
N SER A 588 -31.73 -13.65 -18.70
CA SER A 588 -32.64 -14.45 -17.88
C SER A 588 -33.97 -13.74 -17.58
N GLY A 589 -34.01 -12.41 -17.68
CA GLY A 589 -35.14 -11.58 -17.22
C GLY A 589 -35.29 -11.50 -15.70
N LEU A 590 -34.47 -12.24 -14.93
CA LEU A 590 -34.46 -12.18 -13.47
C LEU A 590 -33.61 -11.01 -12.98
N SER A 591 -33.97 -10.48 -11.82
CA SER A 591 -33.25 -9.36 -11.20
C SER A 591 -32.71 -9.73 -9.82
N PRO A 592 -31.47 -9.36 -9.49
CA PRO A 592 -30.95 -9.47 -8.13
C PRO A 592 -31.74 -8.61 -7.15
N ASP A 593 -32.35 -7.51 -7.62
CA ASP A 593 -33.20 -6.66 -6.78
C ASP A 593 -34.43 -7.40 -6.24
N ASP A 594 -34.84 -8.49 -6.90
CA ASP A 594 -35.95 -9.35 -6.50
C ASP A 594 -35.49 -10.61 -5.73
N GLY A 595 -34.21 -10.65 -5.31
CA GLY A 595 -33.65 -11.76 -4.53
C GLY A 595 -33.13 -12.92 -5.37
N HIS A 596 -32.95 -12.72 -6.68
CA HIS A 596 -32.35 -13.74 -7.54
C HIS A 596 -30.83 -13.59 -7.58
N TRP A 597 -30.10 -14.51 -6.98
CA TRP A 597 -28.65 -14.59 -7.05
C TRP A 597 -28.18 -16.03 -6.73
N GLU A 598 -26.94 -16.35 -7.06
CA GLU A 598 -26.31 -17.64 -6.73
C GLU A 598 -25.04 -17.41 -5.89
N PRO A 599 -24.76 -18.20 -4.84
CA PRO A 599 -23.55 -18.02 -4.03
C PRO A 599 -22.29 -18.34 -4.85
N LYS A 600 -21.27 -17.47 -4.77
CA LYS A 600 -19.93 -17.73 -5.32
C LYS A 600 -19.08 -18.56 -4.35
N GLU A 601 -17.92 -19.02 -4.77
CA GLU A 601 -16.95 -19.63 -3.84
C GLU A 601 -16.57 -18.70 -2.67
N GLY A 602 -16.51 -17.38 -2.91
CA GLY A 602 -16.27 -16.36 -1.89
C GLY A 602 -17.33 -16.33 -0.78
N PHE A 603 -18.61 -16.60 -1.10
CA PHE A 603 -19.69 -16.73 -0.12
C PHE A 603 -19.41 -17.87 0.85
N HIS A 604 -19.08 -19.04 0.31
CA HIS A 604 -18.79 -20.22 1.13
C HIS A 604 -17.51 -20.06 1.95
N ALA A 605 -16.51 -19.36 1.42
CA ALA A 605 -15.29 -19.01 2.16
C ALA A 605 -15.59 -18.12 3.38
N LEU A 606 -16.35 -17.04 3.18
CA LEU A 606 -16.76 -16.17 4.28
C LEU A 606 -17.55 -16.92 5.35
N ALA A 607 -18.58 -17.68 4.94
CA ALA A 607 -19.41 -18.48 5.84
C ALA A 607 -18.56 -19.42 6.71
N ARG A 608 -17.63 -20.17 6.10
CA ARG A 608 -16.70 -21.04 6.86
C ARG A 608 -15.87 -20.26 7.87
N ARG A 609 -15.28 -19.13 7.47
CA ARG A 609 -14.40 -18.35 8.35
C ARG A 609 -15.17 -17.70 9.50
N TYR A 610 -16.35 -17.16 9.26
CA TYR A 610 -17.16 -16.52 10.30
C TYR A 610 -17.91 -17.53 11.19
N GLY A 611 -18.28 -18.71 10.66
CA GLY A 611 -18.93 -19.79 11.40
C GLY A 611 -17.98 -20.64 12.25
N SER A 612 -16.71 -20.78 11.86
CA SER A 612 -15.73 -21.57 12.61
C SER A 612 -15.35 -20.95 13.96
N GLU A 613 -15.08 -21.80 14.96
CA GLU A 613 -14.36 -21.40 16.16
C GLU A 613 -12.87 -21.20 15.82
N VAL A 614 -12.27 -20.13 16.34
CA VAL A 614 -10.83 -19.92 16.17
C VAL A 614 -10.12 -20.93 17.08
N GLY A 615 -9.55 -21.98 16.48
CA GLY A 615 -8.83 -23.02 17.21
C GLY A 615 -7.76 -22.42 18.11
N SER A 616 -7.90 -22.63 19.43
CA SER A 616 -6.86 -22.31 20.40
C SER A 616 -5.62 -23.12 20.05
N ALA A 617 -4.46 -22.47 20.00
CA ALA A 617 -3.18 -23.13 19.85
C ALA A 617 -2.75 -23.86 21.14
N ASP A 618 -3.68 -24.53 21.83
CA ASP A 618 -3.38 -25.42 22.95
C ASP A 618 -3.25 -26.84 22.40
N GLY A 619 -2.08 -27.09 21.80
CA GLY A 619 -1.57 -28.43 21.57
C GLY A 619 -1.25 -29.11 22.90
N THR A 620 -2.27 -29.54 23.63
CA THR A 620 -2.14 -30.58 24.66
C THR A 620 -3.09 -31.72 24.32
N GLY A 621 -2.72 -32.49 23.30
CA GLY A 621 -3.22 -33.85 23.15
C GLY A 621 -2.70 -34.70 24.31
N ARG A 622 -3.53 -34.87 25.34
CA ARG A 622 -3.46 -36.01 26.27
C ARG A 622 -4.59 -36.95 25.92
N ALA A 623 -4.25 -38.04 25.24
CA ALA A 623 -4.62 -39.43 25.57
C ALA A 623 -3.85 -40.34 24.62
#